data_AF-A0A166CGB7-F1
#
_entry.id   AF-A0A166CGB7-F1
#
_cell.length_a   1.000
_cell.length_b   1.000
_cell.length_c   1.000
_cell.angle_alpha   90.00
_cell.angle_beta   90.00
_cell.angle_gamma   90.00
#
_symmetry.space_group_name_H-M   'P 1'
#
loop_
_entity.id
_entity.type
_entity.pdbx_description
1 polymer ?
#
loop_
_entity_poly.entity_id
_entity_poly.type
_entity_poly.pdbx_seq_one_letter_code
_entity_poly.pdbx_strand_id
1 'polypeptide(L)'
;MKDLGVWFLCEHTGFQSLLPDDSPSDIIFFFEALAVVCGIWLCAHRFRQRHLICFSDNTNTVNMFASMTATGPMNRLLRFAVDILLEFEIDFRCYYIPGPENVVADALSRFNNEIVHKIAPNVVIEPFKPPQDALGSVKK
;
A
#
# COMPACT_ATOMS: atom_id res chain seq x y z
N MET A 1 -12.49 1.25 12.17
CA MET A 1 -11.58 0.15 11.84
C MET A 1 -11.00 0.50 10.48
N LYS A 2 -9.68 0.73 10.39
CA LYS A 2 -9.01 1.00 9.10
C LYS A 2 -8.42 -0.32 8.66
N ASP A 3 -8.79 -0.76 7.47
CA ASP A 3 -8.20 -1.91 6.80
C ASP A 3 -7.24 -1.42 5.70
N LEU A 4 -6.60 -2.33 4.97
CA LEU A 4 -5.73 -1.94 3.86
C LEU A 4 -6.48 -2.02 2.54
N GLY A 5 -6.36 -0.95 1.76
CA GLY A 5 -6.82 -0.89 0.37
C GLY A 5 -5.67 -0.49 -0.54
N VAL A 6 -5.46 -1.24 -1.63
CA VAL A 6 -4.50 -0.90 -2.68
C VAL A 6 -5.19 -1.01 -4.02
N TRP A 7 -5.06 0.00 -4.89
CA TRP A 7 -5.67 -0.01 -6.21
C TRP A 7 -4.62 0.08 -7.31
N PHE A 8 -4.66 -0.86 -8.24
CA PHE A 8 -3.88 -0.83 -9.47
C PHE A 8 -4.76 -0.38 -10.63
N LEU A 9 -4.54 0.85 -11.09
CA LEU A 9 -5.33 1.48 -12.14
C LEU A 9 -5.23 0.72 -13.48
N CYS A 10 -4.01 0.42 -13.92
CA CYS A 10 -3.76 -0.25 -15.21
C CYS A 10 -4.37 -1.66 -15.23
N GLU A 11 -4.32 -2.35 -14.09
CA GLU A 11 -4.69 -3.76 -13.99
C GLU A 11 -6.16 -3.93 -13.65
N HIS A 12 -6.88 -2.82 -13.44
CA HIS A 12 -8.27 -2.80 -13.01
C HIS A 12 -8.49 -3.74 -11.82
N THR A 13 -7.54 -3.75 -10.87
CA THR A 13 -7.59 -4.65 -9.71
C THR A 13 -7.44 -3.85 -8.42
N GLY A 14 -8.39 -4.04 -7.51
CA GLY A 14 -8.36 -3.54 -6.14
C GLY A 14 -8.04 -4.67 -5.18
N PHE A 15 -7.20 -4.41 -4.19
CA PHE A 15 -6.83 -5.36 -3.16
C PHE A 15 -7.28 -4.87 -1.80
N GLN A 16 -7.86 -5.78 -1.01
CA GLN A 16 -8.33 -5.50 0.35
C GLN A 16 -7.75 -6.50 1.35
N SER A 17 -7.37 -6.02 2.53
CA SER A 17 -6.96 -6.88 3.63
C SER A 17 -7.45 -6.34 4.95
N LEU A 18 -8.00 -7.23 5.78
CA LEU A 18 -8.28 -6.96 7.17
C LEU A 18 -6.99 -6.69 7.94
N LEU A 19 -7.01 -5.70 8.81
CA LEU A 19 -5.96 -5.45 9.80
C LEU A 19 -6.41 -5.94 11.19
N PRO A 20 -5.47 -6.30 12.10
CA PRO A 20 -5.83 -6.65 13.46
C PRO A 20 -6.46 -5.46 14.21
N ASP A 21 -7.57 -5.71 14.92
CA ASP A 21 -8.44 -4.69 15.53
C ASP A 21 -7.76 -3.74 16.54
N ASP A 22 -6.63 -4.14 17.14
CA ASP A 22 -6.01 -3.46 18.28
C ASP A 22 -4.98 -2.37 17.92
N SER A 23 -5.19 -1.65 16.82
CA SER A 23 -4.18 -0.71 16.33
C SER A 23 -4.49 0.76 16.67
N PRO A 24 -3.72 1.42 17.58
CA PRO A 24 -3.91 2.83 17.94
C PRO A 24 -3.76 3.80 16.75
N SER A 25 -4.29 5.02 16.91
CA SER A 25 -4.30 6.09 15.89
C SER A 25 -2.92 6.55 15.41
N ASP A 26 -1.87 6.37 16.22
CA ASP A 26 -0.48 6.64 15.80
C ASP A 26 0.06 5.60 14.79
N ILE A 27 -0.69 4.51 14.57
CA ILE A 27 -0.42 3.48 13.55
C ILE A 27 -1.03 3.88 12.20
N ILE A 28 -1.78 4.98 12.10
CA ILE A 28 -2.30 5.44 10.80
C ILE A 28 -1.14 5.62 9.81
N PHE A 29 -0.08 6.34 10.18
CA PHE A 29 1.08 6.51 9.30
C PHE A 29 1.73 5.16 8.95
N PHE A 30 1.80 4.22 9.90
CA PHE A 30 2.32 2.88 9.64
C PHE A 30 1.48 2.14 8.58
N PHE A 31 0.16 2.22 8.65
CA PHE A 31 -0.72 1.53 7.71
C PHE A 31 -0.73 2.18 6.33
N GLU A 32 -0.67 3.52 6.26
CA GLU A 32 -0.49 4.20 4.98
C GLU A 32 0.85 3.79 4.33
N ALA A 33 1.94 3.73 5.12
CA ALA A 33 3.22 3.24 4.63
C ALA A 33 3.16 1.76 4.23
N LEU A 34 2.50 0.91 5.02
CA LEU A 34 2.31 -0.51 4.74
C LEU A 34 1.50 -0.73 3.46
N ALA A 35 0.49 0.10 3.16
CA ALA A 35 -0.26 0.02 1.91
C ALA A 35 0.66 0.22 0.70
N VAL A 36 1.58 1.18 0.76
CA VAL A 36 2.60 1.38 -0.29
C VAL A 36 3.54 0.17 -0.40
N VAL A 37 4.01 -0.38 0.73
CA VAL A 37 4.82 -1.61 0.74
C VAL A 37 4.06 -2.78 0.09
N CYS A 38 2.78 -2.93 0.38
CA CYS A 38 1.94 -3.95 -0.23
C CYS A 38 1.81 -3.73 -1.75
N GLY A 39 1.67 -2.49 -2.20
CA GLY A 39 1.70 -2.14 -3.63
C GLY A 39 3.00 -2.55 -4.30
N ILE A 40 4.15 -2.26 -3.69
CA ILE A 40 5.46 -2.70 -4.20
C ILE A 40 5.55 -4.23 -4.26
N TRP A 41 5.13 -4.91 -3.19
CA TRP A 41 5.16 -6.38 -3.11
C TRP A 41 4.26 -7.04 -4.16
N LEU A 42 3.04 -6.54 -4.35
CA LEU A 42 2.10 -7.01 -5.38
C LEU A 42 2.65 -6.73 -6.79
N CYS A 43 3.20 -5.55 -7.03
CA CYS A 43 3.85 -5.21 -8.29
C CYS A 43 4.94 -6.23 -8.64
N ALA A 44 5.83 -6.55 -7.68
CA ALA A 44 6.93 -7.49 -7.86
C ALA A 44 6.44 -8.93 -8.09
N HIS A 45 5.57 -9.45 -7.23
CA HIS A 45 5.26 -10.88 -7.17
C HIS A 45 4.07 -11.28 -8.03
N ARG A 46 3.05 -10.41 -8.12
CA ARG A 46 1.78 -10.70 -8.81
C ARG A 46 1.79 -10.22 -10.26
N PHE A 47 2.32 -9.02 -10.51
CA PHE A 47 2.31 -8.42 -11.85
C PHE A 47 3.66 -8.47 -12.56
N ARG A 48 4.75 -8.65 -11.80
CA ARG A 48 6.14 -8.70 -12.28
C ARG A 48 6.50 -7.49 -13.15
N GLN A 49 6.05 -6.30 -12.74
CA GLN A 49 6.33 -5.05 -13.44
C GLN A 49 7.60 -4.40 -12.88
N ARG A 50 8.35 -3.73 -13.76
CA ARG A 50 9.58 -3.02 -13.41
C ARG A 50 9.38 -1.52 -13.17
N HIS A 51 8.18 -1.00 -13.38
CA HIS A 51 7.87 0.41 -13.18
C HIS A 51 6.61 0.52 -12.34
N LEU A 52 6.69 1.24 -11.23
CA LEU A 52 5.57 1.46 -10.34
C LEU A 52 5.50 2.93 -9.92
N ILE A 53 4.36 3.55 -10.20
CA ILE A 53 4.01 4.86 -9.66
C ILE A 53 2.91 4.65 -8.63
N CYS A 54 3.16 5.08 -7.40
CA CYS A 54 2.21 5.06 -6.31
C CYS A 54 1.72 6.47 -6.01
N PHE A 55 0.42 6.60 -5.78
CA PHE A 55 -0.21 7.82 -5.34
C PHE A 55 -0.77 7.61 -3.92
N SER A 56 -0.52 8.56 -3.03
CA SER A 56 -1.01 8.54 -1.66
C SER A 56 -1.41 9.94 -1.21
N ASP A 57 -2.44 10.04 -0.38
CA ASP A 57 -2.85 11.29 0.27
C ASP A 57 -2.16 11.54 1.61
N ASN A 58 -1.27 10.64 2.04
CA ASN A 58 -0.45 10.83 3.22
C ASN A 58 0.93 11.40 2.86
N THR A 59 1.14 12.68 3.15
CA THR A 59 2.40 13.38 2.88
C THR A 59 3.59 12.80 3.65
N ASN A 60 3.40 12.26 4.85
CA ASN A 60 4.49 11.59 5.58
C ASN A 60 4.94 10.32 4.85
N THR A 61 4.01 9.56 4.28
CA THR A 61 4.30 8.36 3.48
C THR A 61 5.03 8.72 2.21
N VAL A 62 4.54 9.72 1.48
CA VAL A 62 5.19 10.20 0.25
C VAL A 62 6.61 10.67 0.55
N ASN A 63 6.81 11.49 1.60
CA ASN A 63 8.12 12.00 1.98
C ASN A 63 9.09 10.88 2.39
N MET A 64 8.62 9.88 3.15
CA MET A 64 9.42 8.73 3.56
C MET A 64 9.96 7.96 2.34
N PHE A 65 9.10 7.66 1.37
CA PHE A 65 9.47 6.91 0.18
C PHE A 65 10.26 7.75 -0.85
N ALA A 66 9.94 9.03 -0.99
CA ALA A 66 10.68 9.93 -1.88
C ALA A 66 12.11 10.20 -1.38
N SER A 67 12.29 10.33 -0.06
CA SER A 67 13.61 10.56 0.54
C SER A 67 14.37 9.26 0.84
N MET A 68 13.74 8.10 0.68
CA MET A 68 14.26 6.80 1.11
C MET A 68 14.82 6.84 2.54
N THR A 69 14.15 7.57 3.43
CA THR A 69 14.57 7.78 4.82
C THR A 69 13.41 7.55 5.77
N ALA A 70 13.65 6.75 6.82
CA ALA A 70 12.65 6.43 7.83
C ALA A 70 13.29 6.26 9.21
N THR A 71 12.53 6.50 10.27
CA THR A 71 12.95 6.32 11.67
C THR A 71 12.06 5.32 12.39
N GLY A 72 12.57 4.74 13.48
CA GLY A 72 11.81 3.84 14.33
C GLY A 72 11.22 2.62 13.57
N PRO A 73 9.96 2.24 13.85
CA PRO A 73 9.29 1.10 13.21
C PRO A 73 9.21 1.19 11.67
N MET A 74 9.14 2.41 11.12
CA MET A 74 9.01 2.63 9.68
C MET A 74 10.26 2.19 8.90
N ASN A 75 11.44 2.25 9.52
CA ASN A 75 12.67 1.84 8.87
C ASN A 75 12.68 0.34 8.54
N ARG A 76 11.89 -0.48 9.24
CA ARG A 76 11.73 -1.89 8.86
C ARG A 76 10.89 -2.03 7.60
N LEU A 77 9.76 -1.31 7.52
CA LEU A 77 8.91 -1.28 6.32
C LEU A 77 9.69 -0.78 5.09
N LEU A 78 10.41 0.33 5.26
CA LEU A 78 11.17 0.91 4.17
C LEU A 78 12.27 -0.03 3.70
N ARG A 79 13.04 -0.65 4.61
CA ARG A 79 14.06 -1.63 4.24
C ARG A 79 13.47 -2.82 3.46
N PHE A 80 12.38 -3.39 3.94
CA PHE A 80 11.69 -4.47 3.23
C PHE A 80 11.25 -4.04 1.83
N ALA A 81 10.74 -2.82 1.67
CA ALA A 81 10.40 -2.29 0.35
C ALA A 81 11.65 -2.15 -0.54
N VAL A 82 12.72 -1.54 -0.02
CA VAL A 82 13.97 -1.37 -0.77
C VAL A 82 14.56 -2.71 -1.21
N ASP A 83 14.54 -3.73 -0.36
CA ASP A 83 15.03 -5.07 -0.71
C ASP A 83 14.26 -5.63 -1.93
N ILE A 84 12.94 -5.48 -1.97
CA ILE A 84 12.12 -5.89 -3.13
C ILE A 84 12.43 -5.04 -4.36
N LEU A 85 12.53 -3.72 -4.21
CA LEU A 85 12.82 -2.83 -5.34
C LEU A 85 14.17 -3.18 -5.99
N LEU A 86 15.18 -3.51 -5.20
CA LEU A 86 16.49 -3.94 -5.68
C LEU A 86 16.46 -5.35 -6.28
N GLU A 87 15.82 -6.32 -5.62
CA GLU A 87 15.75 -7.71 -6.08
C GLU A 87 15.02 -7.83 -7.43
N PHE A 88 13.95 -7.06 -7.64
CA PHE A 88 13.12 -7.12 -8.84
C PHE A 88 13.41 -6.01 -9.86
N GLU A 89 14.43 -5.17 -9.61
CA GLU A 89 14.81 -4.04 -10.45
C GLU A 89 13.63 -3.10 -10.78
N ILE A 90 12.86 -2.73 -9.76
CA ILE A 90 11.66 -1.89 -9.92
C ILE A 90 12.02 -0.42 -9.76
N ASP A 91 11.82 0.37 -10.81
CA ASP A 91 11.82 1.83 -10.74
C ASP A 91 10.51 2.30 -10.09
N PHE A 92 10.63 2.76 -8.85
CA PHE A 92 9.51 3.14 -8.01
C PHE A 92 9.48 4.65 -7.75
N ARG A 93 8.28 5.23 -7.88
CA ARG A 93 8.02 6.63 -7.52
C ARG A 93 6.75 6.74 -6.70
N CYS A 94 6.78 7.61 -5.70
CA CYS A 94 5.63 7.90 -4.85
C CYS A 94 5.28 9.39 -4.93
N TYR A 95 4.02 9.71 -5.19
CA TYR A 95 3.53 11.07 -5.34
C TYR A 95 2.33 11.34 -4.45
N TYR A 96 2.23 12.59 -4.00
CA TYR A 96 1.08 13.06 -3.25
C TYR A 96 -0.09 13.35 -4.19
N ILE A 97 -1.29 12.92 -3.77
CA ILE A 97 -2.58 13.37 -4.32
C ILE A 97 -3.49 13.83 -3.17
N PRO A 98 -4.40 14.80 -3.37
CA PRO A 98 -5.40 15.13 -2.36
C PRO A 98 -6.29 13.94 -2.01
N GLY A 99 -6.69 13.80 -0.74
CA GLY A 99 -7.61 12.75 -0.29
C GLY A 99 -8.91 12.63 -1.11
N PRO A 100 -9.55 13.74 -1.53
CA PRO A 100 -10.70 13.70 -2.44
C PRO A 100 -10.44 13.10 -3.83
N GLU A 101 -9.18 12.93 -4.23
CA GLU A 101 -8.77 12.24 -5.46
C GLU A 101 -8.42 10.77 -5.19
N ASN A 102 -8.11 10.40 -3.95
CA ASN A 102 -7.76 9.04 -3.52
C ASN A 102 -8.98 8.16 -3.16
N VAL A 103 -10.15 8.44 -3.76
CA VAL A 103 -11.45 7.91 -3.33
C VAL A 103 -11.52 6.38 -3.45
N VAL A 104 -10.96 5.81 -4.51
CA VAL A 104 -11.04 4.36 -4.73
C VAL A 104 -10.22 3.60 -3.68
N ALA A 105 -9.02 4.07 -3.36
CA ALA A 105 -8.19 3.43 -2.33
C ALA A 105 -8.81 3.58 -0.93
N ASP A 106 -9.38 4.75 -0.59
CA ASP A 106 -10.09 4.97 0.68
C ASP A 106 -11.37 4.12 0.77
N ALA A 107 -12.10 3.94 -0.34
CA ALA A 107 -13.25 3.05 -0.37
C ALA A 107 -12.83 1.58 -0.21
N LEU A 108 -11.72 1.18 -0.85
CA LEU A 108 -11.16 -0.17 -0.69
C LEU A 108 -10.73 -0.45 0.75
N SER A 109 -10.05 0.49 1.42
CA SER A 109 -9.57 0.35 2.81
C SER A 109 -10.68 0.33 3.87
N ARG A 110 -11.93 0.55 3.44
CA ARG A 110 -13.14 0.51 4.27
C ARG A 110 -14.13 -0.57 3.84
N PHE A 111 -13.74 -1.43 2.91
CA PHE A 111 -14.61 -2.44 2.31
C PHE A 111 -15.90 -1.87 1.67
N ASN A 112 -15.87 -0.61 1.24
CA ASN A 112 -17.02 0.02 0.58
C ASN A 112 -17.01 -0.27 -0.92
N ASN A 113 -17.29 -1.53 -1.26
CA ASN A 113 -17.22 -2.04 -2.62
C ASN A 113 -18.27 -1.41 -3.55
N GLU A 114 -19.38 -0.92 -2.99
CA GLU A 114 -20.39 -0.17 -3.75
C GLU A 114 -19.82 1.12 -4.34
N ILE A 115 -19.08 1.91 -3.54
CA ILE A 115 -18.41 3.12 -4.03
C ILE A 115 -17.33 2.76 -5.05
N VAL A 116 -16.56 1.71 -4.78
CA VAL A 116 -15.51 1.23 -5.69
C VAL A 116 -16.09 0.90 -7.07
N HIS A 117 -17.15 0.10 -7.15
CA HIS A 117 -17.79 -0.25 -8.42
C HIS A 117 -18.55 0.93 -9.06
N LYS A 118 -19.01 1.91 -8.28
CA LYS A 118 -19.60 3.13 -8.84
C LYS A 118 -18.58 3.98 -9.59
N ILE A 119 -17.34 4.06 -9.08
CA ILE A 119 -16.26 4.89 -9.66
C ILE A 119 -15.46 4.12 -10.72
N ALA A 120 -15.18 2.84 -10.46
CA ALA A 120 -14.43 1.95 -11.34
C ALA A 120 -15.24 0.66 -11.59
N PRO A 121 -16.23 0.66 -12.50
CA PRO A 121 -17.15 -0.46 -12.69
C PRO A 121 -16.49 -1.79 -13.04
N ASN A 122 -15.37 -1.73 -13.76
CA ASN A 122 -14.66 -2.92 -14.26
C ASN A 122 -13.58 -3.42 -13.30
N VAL A 123 -13.46 -2.83 -12.09
CA VAL A 123 -12.45 -3.26 -11.13
C VAL A 123 -12.79 -4.64 -10.56
N VAL A 124 -11.80 -5.52 -10.55
CA VAL A 124 -11.85 -6.79 -9.82
C VAL A 124 -11.33 -6.54 -8.41
N ILE A 125 -12.11 -6.85 -7.38
CA ILE A 125 -11.71 -6.69 -5.99
C ILE A 125 -11.29 -8.06 -5.44
N GLU A 126 -10.04 -8.16 -5.00
CA GLU A 126 -9.44 -9.40 -4.49
C GLU A 126 -9.01 -9.25 -3.02
N PRO A 127 -9.21 -10.28 -2.18
CA PRO A 127 -8.58 -10.31 -0.88
C PRO A 127 -7.09 -10.58 -1.04
N PHE A 128 -6.27 -10.00 -0.16
CA PHE A 128 -4.85 -10.36 -0.06
C PHE A 128 -4.39 -10.42 1.38
N LYS A 129 -3.18 -10.97 1.59
CA LYS A 129 -2.52 -10.98 2.90
C LYS A 129 -1.24 -10.16 2.82
N PRO A 130 -1.07 -9.12 3.64
CA PRO A 130 0.14 -8.32 3.68
C PRO A 130 1.37 -9.18 4.01
N PRO A 131 2.55 -8.84 3.46
CA PRO A 131 3.77 -9.58 3.73
C PRO A 131 4.10 -9.54 5.23
N GLN A 132 4.20 -10.73 5.84
CA GLN A 132 4.40 -10.88 7.30
C GLN A 132 5.76 -10.33 7.75
N ASP A 133 6.77 -10.44 6.90
CA ASP A 133 8.11 -9.91 7.17
C ASP A 133 8.12 -8.37 7.32
N ALA A 134 7.23 -7.69 6.59
CA ALA A 134 6.99 -6.25 6.72
C ALA A 134 6.22 -5.91 8.02
N LEU A 135 5.26 -6.75 8.41
CA LEU A 135 4.42 -6.57 9.60
C LEU A 135 5.13 -6.79 10.94
N GLY A 136 6.32 -7.37 10.93
CA GLY A 136 7.10 -7.47 12.15
C GLY A 136 7.37 -8.89 12.66
N SER A 137 6.82 -9.94 12.03
CA SER A 137 6.92 -11.30 12.58
C SER A 137 8.38 -11.69 12.79
N VAL A 138 8.74 -11.93 14.04
CA VAL A 138 10.02 -12.52 14.44
C VAL A 138 9.97 -13.96 13.92
N LYS A 139 10.87 -14.34 13.00
CA LYS A 139 11.12 -15.75 12.72
C LYS A 139 11.52 -16.38 14.06
N LYS A 140 10.66 -17.25 14.60
CA LYS A 140 11.01 -18.14 15.71
C LYS A 140 12.12 -19.09 15.28
#